data_AF-A0AAV7ZBI9-F1
#
_entry.id   AF-A0AAV7ZBI9-F1
#
_cell.length_a   1.000
_cell.length_b   1.000
_cell.length_c   1.000
_cell.angle_alpha   90.00
_cell.angle_beta   90.00
_cell.angle_gamma   90.00
#
_symmetry.space_group_name_H-M   'P 1'
#
loop_
_entity.id
_entity.type
_entity.pdbx_description
1 polymer ?
#
loop_
_entity_poly.entity_id
_entity_poly.type
_entity_poly.pdbx_seq_one_letter_code
_entity_poly.pdbx_strand_id
1 'polypeptide(L)'
;MLGCVFGELLFSVHNIFYGKNDRHQLRAIAEQLGTNDIYEYLEKYNIEFSPDFRKFLGYHKKKNWKHWIKPNNKHRVNDEALDLLSKLLVYNHQKRISAKEALGHPYFDKVRNLS
;
A
#
# COMPACT_ATOMS: atom_id res chain seq x y z
N MET A 1 3.66 0.29 8.76
CA MET A 1 4.62 1.42 8.77
C MET A 1 5.67 1.28 7.67
N LEU A 2 6.43 0.19 7.56
CA LEU A 2 7.48 0.04 6.52
C LEU A 2 7.00 0.33 5.09
N GLY A 3 5.85 -0.21 4.67
CA GLY A 3 5.31 0.03 3.32
C GLY A 3 4.97 1.51 3.05
N CYS A 4 4.47 2.24 4.04
CA CYS A 4 4.16 3.67 3.89
C CYS A 4 5.44 4.48 3.69
N VAL A 5 6.42 4.28 4.58
CA VAL A 5 7.74 4.94 4.50
C VAL A 5 8.43 4.62 3.17
N PHE A 6 8.40 3.35 2.75
CA PHE A 6 8.97 2.96 1.47
C PHE A 6 8.29 3.67 0.29
N GLY A 7 6.95 3.74 0.27
CA GLY A 7 6.21 4.47 -0.75
C GLY A 7 6.48 5.98 -0.72
N GLU A 8 6.57 6.59 0.45
CA GLU A 8 6.90 8.02 0.63
C GLU A 8 8.28 8.35 0.05
N LEU A 9 9.27 7.50 0.30
CA LEU A 9 10.62 7.63 -0.26
C LEU A 9 10.62 7.46 -1.79
N LEU A 10 9.95 6.44 -2.31
CA LEU A 10 9.85 6.17 -3.75
C LEU A 10 9.19 7.34 -4.48
N PHE A 11 8.07 7.82 -3.98
CA PHE A 11 7.29 8.86 -4.66
C PHE A 11 7.69 10.28 -4.30
N SER A 12 8.59 10.46 -3.33
CA SER A 12 9.06 11.76 -2.84
C SER A 12 7.89 12.64 -2.38
N VAL A 13 7.02 12.06 -1.57
CA VAL A 13 5.86 12.70 -0.95
C VAL A 13 5.90 12.50 0.57
N HIS A 14 5.35 13.44 1.32
CA HIS A 14 5.37 13.34 2.78
C HIS A 14 4.44 12.24 3.33
N ASN A 15 3.29 12.02 2.68
CA ASN A 15 2.33 10.97 3.04
C ASN A 15 1.72 10.38 1.77
N ILE A 16 1.78 9.07 1.59
CA ILE A 16 1.03 8.39 0.51
C ILE A 16 -0.44 8.17 0.89
N PHE A 17 -0.77 8.20 2.18
CA PHE A 17 -2.13 8.15 2.71
C PHE A 17 -2.30 9.25 3.75
N TYR A 18 -3.10 10.27 3.43
CA TYR A 18 -3.33 11.40 4.32
C TYR A 18 -4.79 11.46 4.78
N GLY A 19 -5.03 11.06 6.03
CA GLY A 19 -6.30 11.18 6.71
C GLY A 19 -6.26 12.22 7.82
N LYS A 20 -7.32 13.04 7.94
CA LYS A 20 -7.46 14.01 9.05
C LYS A 20 -7.76 13.34 10.40
N ASN A 21 -8.22 12.09 10.38
CA ASN A 21 -8.50 11.22 11.51
C ASN A 21 -8.58 9.77 11.01
N ASP A 22 -8.79 8.81 11.91
CA ASP A 22 -8.78 7.37 11.61
C ASP A 22 -9.74 6.96 10.48
N ARG A 23 -10.95 7.53 10.45
CA ARG A 23 -11.94 7.26 9.40
C ARG A 23 -11.44 7.74 8.04
N HIS A 24 -10.90 8.96 7.99
CA HIS A 24 -10.33 9.52 6.76
C HIS A 24 -9.05 8.80 6.34
N GLN A 25 -8.26 8.30 7.29
CA GLN A 25 -7.05 7.53 7.00
C GLN A 25 -7.41 6.22 6.31
N LEU A 26 -8.41 5.51 6.81
CA LEU A 26 -8.87 4.27 6.18
C LEU A 26 -9.45 4.52 4.79
N ARG A 27 -10.20 5.61 4.62
CA ARG A 27 -10.69 6.03 3.30
C ARG A 27 -9.55 6.33 2.33
N ALA A 28 -8.51 7.05 2.76
CA ALA A 28 -7.34 7.32 1.92
C ALA A 28 -6.64 6.02 1.47
N ILE A 29 -6.56 5.01 2.36
CA ILE A 29 -6.05 3.69 2.01
C ILE A 29 -6.97 2.99 0.99
N ALA A 30 -8.30 3.01 1.20
CA ALA A 30 -9.29 2.42 0.29
C ALA A 30 -9.31 3.08 -1.09
N GLU A 31 -9.07 4.39 -1.17
CA GLU A 31 -8.94 5.11 -2.44
C GLU A 31 -7.74 4.64 -3.29
N GLN A 32 -6.73 3.99 -2.67
CA GLN A 32 -5.57 3.44 -3.37
C GLN A 32 -5.67 1.92 -3.55
N LEU A 33 -5.94 1.17 -2.48
CA LEU A 33 -5.96 -0.30 -2.49
C LEU A 33 -7.28 -0.88 -2.98
N GLY A 34 -8.34 -0.08 -3.04
CA GLY A 34 -9.68 -0.49 -3.45
C GLY A 34 -10.52 -1.01 -2.29
N THR A 35 -11.84 -0.92 -2.46
CA THR A 35 -12.80 -1.31 -1.41
C THR A 35 -13.11 -2.81 -1.38
N ASN A 36 -12.90 -3.53 -2.48
CA ASN A 36 -13.16 -4.98 -2.53
C ASN A 36 -12.23 -5.74 -1.57
N ASP A 37 -10.91 -5.50 -1.66
CA ASP A 37 -9.90 -6.16 -0.83
C ASP A 37 -10.11 -5.93 0.68
N ILE A 38 -10.64 -4.76 1.09
CA ILE A 38 -10.97 -4.51 2.51
C ILE A 38 -12.25 -5.23 2.93
N TYR A 39 -13.28 -5.32 2.07
CA TYR A 39 -14.48 -6.10 2.42
C TYR A 39 -14.18 -7.60 2.53
N GLU A 40 -13.35 -8.15 1.64
CA GLU A 40 -12.85 -9.53 1.77
C GLU A 40 -12.08 -9.74 3.09
N TYR A 41 -11.28 -8.76 3.50
CA TYR A 41 -10.58 -8.80 4.78
C TYR A 41 -11.54 -8.81 5.97
N LEU A 42 -12.54 -7.92 5.96
CA LEU A 42 -13.54 -7.82 7.02
C LEU A 42 -14.33 -9.12 7.17
N GLU A 43 -14.76 -9.71 6.05
CA GLU A 43 -15.45 -10.99 6.02
C GLU A 43 -14.58 -12.11 6.58
N LYS A 44 -13.32 -12.23 6.12
CA LYS A 44 -12.39 -13.28 6.58
C LYS A 44 -12.19 -13.28 8.10
N TYR A 45 -12.14 -12.11 8.72
CA TYR A 45 -11.85 -11.98 10.16
C TYR A 45 -13.09 -11.65 11.00
N ASN A 46 -14.30 -11.74 10.42
CA ASN A 46 -15.57 -11.44 11.08
C ASN A 46 -15.58 -10.07 11.76
N ILE A 47 -15.10 -9.04 11.06
CA ILE A 47 -15.06 -7.66 11.52
C ILE A 47 -16.19 -6.88 10.84
N GLU A 48 -16.98 -6.14 11.61
CA GLU A 48 -18.08 -5.36 11.06
C GLU A 48 -17.77 -3.86 11.03
N PHE A 49 -17.94 -3.28 9.85
CA PHE A 49 -18.11 -1.83 9.72
C PHE A 49 -19.58 -1.46 9.87
N SER A 50 -19.84 -0.43 10.68
CA SER A 50 -21.19 0.13 10.83
C SER A 50 -21.73 0.57 9.45
N PRO A 51 -23.06 0.54 9.25
CA PRO A 51 -23.67 0.95 7.99
C PRO A 51 -23.25 2.37 7.56
N ASP A 52 -23.19 3.31 8.51
CA ASP A 52 -22.73 4.67 8.28
C ASP A 52 -21.28 4.74 7.80
N PHE A 53 -20.43 3.87 8.34
CA PHE A 53 -19.04 3.82 7.93
C PHE A 53 -18.86 3.19 6.55
N ARG A 54 -19.62 2.14 6.22
CA ARG A 54 -19.65 1.58 4.85
C ARG A 54 -20.09 2.63 3.83
N LYS A 55 -21.15 3.39 4.15
CA LYS A 55 -21.62 4.51 3.32
C LYS A 55 -20.56 5.61 3.16
N PHE A 56 -19.86 5.94 4.25
CA PHE A 56 -18.77 6.92 4.24
C PHE A 56 -17.55 6.46 3.42
N LEU A 57 -17.19 5.17 3.53
CA LEU A 57 -16.07 4.58 2.80
C LEU A 57 -16.36 4.53 1.30
N GLY A 58 -17.62 4.25 0.92
CA GLY A 58 -18.05 4.20 -0.47
C GLY A 58 -17.42 3.05 -1.25
N TYR A 59 -17.39 3.19 -2.57
CA TYR A 59 -16.72 2.26 -3.49
C TYR A 59 -15.50 2.92 -4.13
N HIS A 60 -14.38 2.21 -4.12
CA HIS A 60 -13.16 2.64 -4.79
C HIS A 60 -12.54 1.48 -5.58
N LYS A 61 -12.24 1.73 -6.85
CA LYS A 61 -11.45 0.82 -7.68
C LYS A 61 -9.98 0.92 -7.27
N LYS A 62 -9.31 -0.24 -7.13
CA LYS A 62 -7.87 -0.32 -6.88
C LYS A 62 -7.09 0.44 -7.94
N LYS A 63 -6.17 1.30 -7.49
CA LYS A 63 -5.31 2.10 -8.37
C LYS A 63 -3.96 1.43 -8.57
N ASN A 64 -3.45 1.50 -9.78
CA ASN A 64 -2.08 1.09 -10.06
C ASN A 64 -1.10 2.11 -9.47
N TRP A 65 -0.06 1.65 -8.77
CA TRP A 65 0.97 2.51 -8.19
C TRP A 65 1.70 3.38 -9.22
N LYS A 66 1.72 2.98 -10.49
CA LYS A 66 2.28 3.79 -11.60
C LYS A 66 1.67 5.19 -11.70
N HIS A 67 0.46 5.42 -11.19
CA HIS A 67 -0.15 6.76 -11.17
C HIS A 67 0.62 7.77 -10.31
N TRP A 68 1.39 7.31 -9.32
CA TRP A 68 2.21 8.16 -8.45
C TRP A 68 3.54 8.59 -9.09
N ILE A 69 3.88 8.05 -10.26
CA ILE A 69 5.11 8.39 -10.97
C ILE A 69 4.98 9.78 -11.60
N LYS A 70 5.94 10.63 -11.27
CA LYS A 70 6.08 12.01 -11.75
C LYS A 70 7.50 12.21 -12.30
N PRO A 71 7.75 13.22 -13.15
CA PRO A 71 9.09 13.46 -13.71
C PRO A 71 10.21 13.54 -12.66
N ASN A 72 9.93 14.11 -11.49
CA ASN A 72 10.89 14.29 -10.41
C ASN A 72 11.20 13.01 -9.60
N ASN A 73 10.36 11.97 -9.65
CA ASN A 73 10.57 10.72 -8.90
C ASN A 73 10.82 9.50 -9.80
N LYS A 74 10.61 9.63 -11.12
CA LYS A 74 10.72 8.54 -12.11
C LYS A 74 12.04 7.77 -12.04
N HIS A 75 13.14 8.45 -11.74
CA HIS A 75 14.48 7.82 -11.63
C HIS A 75 14.63 6.87 -10.44
N ARG A 76 13.71 6.91 -9.45
CA ARG A 76 13.72 6.08 -8.24
C ARG A 76 12.75 4.90 -8.31
N VAL A 77 11.81 4.94 -9.24
CA VAL A 77 10.71 3.98 -9.31
C VAL A 77 10.91 3.05 -10.50
N ASN A 78 11.11 1.77 -10.22
CA ASN A 78 11.11 0.69 -11.21
C ASN A 78 10.01 -0.35 -10.88
N ASP A 79 9.78 -1.31 -11.78
CA ASP A 79 8.71 -2.31 -11.59
C ASP A 79 8.95 -3.18 -10.34
N GLU A 80 10.19 -3.50 -9.99
CA GLU A 80 10.55 -4.26 -8.77
C GLU A 80 10.22 -3.49 -7.48
N ALA A 81 10.42 -2.18 -7.47
CA ALA A 81 10.07 -1.31 -6.34
C ALA A 81 8.56 -1.28 -6.14
N LEU A 82 7.79 -1.17 -7.23
CA LEU A 82 6.33 -1.17 -7.19
C LEU A 82 5.77 -2.54 -6.79
N ASP A 83 6.40 -3.62 -7.22
CA ASP A 83 6.03 -4.98 -6.82
C ASP A 83 6.27 -5.20 -5.32
N LEU A 84 7.45 -4.81 -4.81
CA LEU A 84 7.74 -4.86 -3.37
C LEU A 84 6.74 -4.02 -2.56
N LEU A 85 6.47 -2.78 -3.00
CA LEU A 85 5.49 -1.90 -2.36
C LEU A 85 4.10 -2.54 -2.31
N SER A 86 3.68 -3.20 -3.41
CA SER A 86 2.39 -3.89 -3.51
C SER A 86 2.28 -5.08 -2.56
N LYS A 87 3.39 -5.77 -2.27
CA LYS A 87 3.45 -6.88 -1.30
C LYS A 87 3.51 -6.40 0.15
N LEU A 88 4.00 -5.19 0.39
CA LEU A 88 4.04 -4.55 1.71
C LEU A 88 2.67 -3.95 2.10
N LEU A 89 1.98 -3.32 1.13
CA LEU A 89 0.73 -2.59 1.33
C LEU A 89 -0.49 -3.42 0.92
N VAL A 90 -0.85 -4.36 1.77
CA VAL A 90 -2.06 -5.20 1.65
C VAL A 90 -2.90 -5.14 2.93
N TYR A 91 -4.23 -5.26 2.79
CA TYR A 91 -5.16 -5.31 3.94
C TYR A 91 -4.94 -6.56 4.80
N ASN A 92 -4.91 -7.73 4.14
CA ASN A 92 -4.75 -8.98 4.84
C ASN A 92 -3.32 -9.11 5.37
N HIS A 93 -3.17 -8.94 6.68
CA HIS A 93 -1.90 -8.97 7.37
C HIS A 93 -1.16 -10.31 7.18
N GLN A 94 -1.86 -11.43 7.00
CA GLN A 94 -1.24 -12.73 6.70
C GLN A 94 -0.67 -12.82 5.28
N LYS A 95 -1.13 -11.98 4.34
CA LYS A 95 -0.61 -11.91 2.96
C LYS A 95 0.54 -10.90 2.83
N ARG A 96 0.86 -10.16 3.89
CA ARG A 96 1.94 -9.18 3.87
C ARG A 96 3.26 -9.92 3.83
N ILE A 97 4.14 -9.52 2.90
CA ILE A 97 5.50 -10.06 2.83
C ILE A 97 6.22 -9.90 4.17
N SER A 98 6.86 -10.96 4.64
CA SER A 98 7.68 -10.92 5.86
C SER A 98 8.96 -10.13 5.65
N ALA A 99 9.64 -9.74 6.74
CA ALA A 99 10.93 -9.06 6.65
C ALA A 99 11.99 -9.90 5.92
N LYS A 100 12.03 -11.21 6.18
CA LYS A 100 12.96 -12.15 5.53
C LYS A 100 12.70 -12.24 4.02
N GLU A 101 11.44 -12.35 3.61
CA GLU A 101 11.06 -12.37 2.19
C GLU A 101 11.29 -11.02 1.51
N ALA A 102 11.06 -9.91 2.22
CA ALA A 102 11.29 -8.56 1.69
C ALA A 102 12.78 -8.31 1.43
N LEU A 103 13.66 -8.68 2.38
CA LEU A 103 15.11 -8.69 2.16
C LEU A 103 15.53 -9.69 1.07
N GLY A 104 14.69 -10.70 0.84
CA GLY A 104 14.72 -11.68 -0.24
C GLY A 104 14.41 -11.12 -1.64
N HIS A 105 13.76 -9.97 -1.74
CA HIS A 105 13.14 -9.47 -2.97
C HIS A 105 14.15 -9.02 -4.04
N PRO A 106 13.88 -9.22 -5.36
CA PRO A 106 14.77 -8.77 -6.44
C PRO A 106 15.14 -7.28 -6.41
N TYR A 107 14.25 -6.45 -5.86
CA TYR A 107 14.54 -5.02 -5.61
C TYR A 107 15.86 -4.78 -4.83
N PHE A 108 16.27 -5.72 -3.98
CA PHE A 108 17.52 -5.65 -3.21
C PHE A 108 18.69 -6.43 -3.82
N ASP A 109 18.56 -7.05 -5.00
CA ASP A 109 19.63 -7.82 -5.66
C ASP A 109 20.90 -7.00 -5.84
N LYS A 110 20.77 -5.75 -6.29
CA LYS A 110 21.92 -4.86 -6.48
C LYS A 110 22.67 -4.61 -5.17
N VAL A 111 21.97 -4.54 -4.04
CA VAL A 111 22.61 -4.31 -2.74
C VAL A 111 23.26 -5.59 -2.22
N ARG A 112 22.59 -6.74 -2.39
CA ARG A 112 23.13 -8.05 -1.98
C ARG A 112 24.35 -8.48 -2.78
N ASN A 113 24.41 -8.12 -4.06
CA ASN A 113 25.55 -8.47 -4.92
C ASN A 113 26.74 -7.51 -4.74
N LEU A 114 26.58 -6.45 -3.93
CA LEU A 114 27.68 -5.56 -3.53
C LEU A 114 28.35 -6.00 -2.22
N SER A 115 27.76 -6.93 -1.48
CA SER A 115 28.26 -7.42 -0.18
C SER A 115 29.00 -8.74 -0.31
#